data_AF-A0A4U9PPW1-F1
#
_entry.id   AF-A0A4U9PPW1-F1
#
_cell.length_a   1.000
_cell.length_b   1.000
_cell.length_c   1.000
_cell.angle_alpha   90.00
_cell.angle_beta   90.00
_cell.angle_gamma   90.00
#
_symmetry.space_group_name_H-M   'P 1'
#
loop_
_entity.id
_entity.type
_entity.pdbx_description
1 polymer ?
#
loop_
_entity_poly.entity_id
_entity_poly.type
_entity_poly.pdbx_seq_one_letter_code
_entity_poly.pdbx_strand_id
1 'polypeptide(L)'
;MFKNELSQNRYREKLRRSLISQLESQKTNIEPFLDNVDRYISLWETAISLEEDISENGIRLENGKKNESVALLVSVNKQMGLMLDKLAITPELVGEANESIPEL
;
A
#
# COMPACT_ATOMS: atom_id res chain seq x y z
N MET A 1 9.58 -7.62 6.19
CA MET A 1 10.22 -6.57 5.37
C MET A 1 10.80 -7.21 4.11
N PHE A 2 10.86 -6.48 2.99
CA PHE A 2 11.34 -7.03 1.72
C PHE A 2 12.81 -7.47 1.84
N LYS A 3 13.16 -8.61 1.21
CA LYS A 3 14.54 -9.14 1.27
C LYS A 3 15.54 -8.26 0.53
N ASN A 4 15.07 -7.51 -0.47
CA ASN A 4 15.83 -6.55 -1.28
C ASN A 4 14.88 -5.67 -2.11
N GLU A 5 15.44 -4.61 -2.68
CA GLU A 5 14.75 -3.64 -3.55
C GLU A 5 14.04 -4.32 -4.74
N LEU A 6 14.65 -5.32 -5.36
CA LEU A 6 14.04 -6.03 -6.48
C LEU A 6 12.73 -6.73 -6.09
N SER A 7 12.68 -7.33 -4.89
CA SER A 7 11.46 -7.96 -4.38
C SER A 7 10.37 -6.95 -4.05
N GLN A 8 10.75 -5.78 -3.53
CA GLN A 8 9.83 -4.67 -3.25
C GLN A 8 9.24 -4.11 -4.55
N ASN A 9 10.08 -3.84 -5.55
CA ASN A 9 9.64 -3.35 -6.86
C ASN A 9 8.69 -4.33 -7.55
N ARG A 10 8.96 -5.65 -7.49
CA ARG A 10 8.03 -6.65 -8.03
C ARG A 10 6.66 -6.63 -7.34
N TYR A 11 6.65 -6.48 -6.02
CA TYR A 11 5.40 -6.40 -5.27
C TYR A 11 4.66 -5.10 -5.55
N ARG A 12 5.36 -3.96 -5.60
CA ARG A 12 4.82 -2.65 -5.99
C ARG A 12 4.08 -2.74 -7.32
N GLU A 13 4.73 -3.31 -8.32
CA GLU A 13 4.16 -3.48 -9.65
C GLU A 13 2.97 -4.45 -9.67
N LYS A 14 3.03 -5.53 -8.87
CA LYS A 14 1.89 -6.44 -8.69
C LYS A 14 0.69 -5.72 -8.08
N LEU A 15 0.91 -4.98 -6.99
CA LEU A 15 -0.12 -4.22 -6.29
C LEU A 15 -0.77 -3.19 -7.21
N ARG A 16 0.03 -2.43 -7.95
CA ARG A 16 -0.45 -1.45 -8.93
C ARG A 16 -1.33 -2.10 -9.99
N ARG A 17 -0.87 -3.20 -10.60
CA ARG A 17 -1.64 -3.95 -11.59
C ARG A 17 -2.95 -4.48 -11.03
N SER A 18 -2.95 -5.02 -9.81
CA SER A 18 -4.16 -5.50 -9.15
C SER A 18 -5.18 -4.39 -8.96
N LEU A 19 -4.78 -3.19 -8.52
CA LEU A 19 -5.69 -2.04 -8.36
C LEU A 19 -6.28 -1.60 -9.69
N ILE A 20 -5.45 -1.51 -10.75
CA ILE A 20 -5.93 -1.15 -12.09
C ILE A 20 -6.91 -2.19 -12.63
N SER A 21 -6.60 -3.49 -12.48
CA SER A 21 -7.48 -4.57 -12.93
C SER A 21 -8.85 -4.54 -12.24
N GLN A 22 -8.89 -4.14 -10.96
CA GLN A 22 -10.15 -3.92 -10.26
C GLN A 22 -10.95 -2.76 -10.88
N LEU A 23 -10.30 -1.63 -11.18
CA LEU A 23 -10.96 -0.51 -11.88
C LEU A 23 -11.45 -0.90 -13.29
N GLU A 24 -10.69 -1.73 -14.01
CA GLU A 24 -11.11 -2.25 -15.32
C GLU A 24 -12.36 -3.12 -15.21
N SER A 25 -12.43 -4.01 -14.20
CA SER A 25 -13.62 -4.84 -13.96
C SER A 25 -14.87 -4.01 -13.65
N GLN A 26 -14.68 -2.85 -13.01
CA GLN A 26 -15.72 -1.88 -12.69
C GLN A 26 -16.02 -0.91 -13.84
N LYS A 27 -15.24 -0.94 -14.94
CA LYS A 27 -15.28 0.03 -16.06
C LYS A 27 -15.05 1.48 -15.62
N THR A 28 -14.20 1.67 -14.60
CA THR A 28 -13.83 2.97 -14.01
C THR A 28 -12.34 3.30 -14.20
N ASN A 29 -11.63 2.61 -15.09
CA ASN A 29 -10.21 2.82 -15.40
C ASN A 29 -9.93 4.10 -16.23
N ILE A 30 -10.47 5.24 -15.80
CA ILE A 30 -10.21 6.57 -16.38
C ILE A 30 -9.11 7.30 -15.60
N GLU A 31 -8.54 8.33 -16.22
CA GLU A 31 -7.34 9.02 -15.75
C GLU A 31 -7.40 9.49 -14.28
N PRO A 32 -8.51 10.07 -13.77
CA PRO A 32 -8.59 10.47 -12.36
C PRO A 32 -8.46 9.30 -11.38
N PHE A 33 -8.94 8.11 -11.74
CA PHE A 33 -8.83 6.93 -10.89
C PHE A 33 -7.48 6.23 -11.06
N LEU A 34 -6.87 6.30 -12.24
CA LEU A 34 -5.50 5.85 -12.46
C LEU A 34 -4.49 6.71 -11.67
N ASP A 35 -4.65 8.03 -11.63
CA ASP A 35 -3.83 8.93 -10.79
C ASP A 35 -3.97 8.58 -9.30
N ASN A 36 -5.19 8.21 -8.88
CA ASN A 36 -5.44 7.72 -7.53
C ASN A 36 -4.70 6.40 -7.25
N VAL A 37 -4.64 5.46 -8.21
CA VAL A 37 -3.81 4.25 -8.04
C VAL A 37 -2.34 4.61 -7.82
N ASP A 38 -1.79 5.52 -8.63
CA ASP A 38 -0.38 5.93 -8.49
C ASP A 38 -0.11 6.60 -7.13
N ARG A 39 -1.02 7.45 -6.67
CA ARG A 39 -0.97 8.03 -5.31
C ARG A 39 -1.07 6.97 -4.21
N TYR A 40 -1.89 5.94 -4.38
CA TYR A 40 -1.98 4.83 -3.44
C TYR A 40 -0.64 4.09 -3.33
N ILE A 41 0.03 3.85 -4.46
CA ILE A 41 1.35 3.23 -4.48
C ILE A 41 2.37 4.09 -3.73
N SER A 42 2.37 5.41 -3.91
CA SER A 42 3.24 6.31 -3.13
C SER A 42 2.95 6.30 -1.63
N LEU A 43 1.68 6.18 -1.23
CA LEU A 43 1.33 6.01 0.19
C LEU A 43 1.85 4.69 0.75
N TRP A 44 1.75 3.60 -0.02
CA TRP A 44 2.27 2.29 0.37
C TRP A 44 3.81 2.30 0.50
N GLU A 45 4.53 2.95 -0.41
CA GLU A 45 5.99 3.15 -0.29
C GLU A 45 6.34 3.94 0.97
N THR A 46 5.59 5.00 1.25
CA THR A 46 5.76 5.81 2.46
C THR A 46 5.53 4.96 3.72
N ALA A 47 4.50 4.11 3.73
CA ALA A 47 4.22 3.22 4.86
C ALA A 47 5.39 2.27 5.13
N ILE A 48 6.00 1.71 4.08
CA ILE A 48 7.18 0.83 4.23
C ILE A 48 8.34 1.57 4.87
N SER A 49 8.67 2.78 4.40
CA SER A 49 9.77 3.55 4.98
C SER A 49 9.52 3.93 6.44
N LEU A 50 8.26 4.16 6.82
CA LEU A 50 7.90 4.41 8.22
C LEU A 50 7.99 3.13 9.06
N GLU A 51 7.63 1.97 8.51
CA GLU A 51 7.81 0.67 9.16
C GLU A 51 9.30 0.31 9.34
N GLU A 52 10.15 0.63 8.36
CA GLU A 52 11.62 0.52 8.43
C GLU A 52 12.15 1.34 9.60
N ASP A 53 11.82 2.62 9.64
CA ASP A 53 12.25 3.50 10.73
C ASP A 53 11.77 3.02 12.11
N ILE A 54 10.51 2.57 12.24
CA ILE A 54 9.99 2.04 13.49
C ILE A 54 10.68 0.72 13.88
N SER A 55 11.01 -0.13 12.90
CA SER A 55 11.72 -1.38 13.14
C SER A 55 13.15 -1.14 13.62
N GLU A 56 13.82 -0.10 13.10
CA GLU A 56 15.20 0.24 13.44
C GLU A 56 15.29 1.03 14.75
N ASN A 57 14.43 2.03 14.93
CA ASN A 57 14.52 3.01 16.02
C ASN A 57 13.51 2.77 17.14
N GLY A 58 12.57 1.84 16.97
CA GLY A 58 11.51 1.56 17.91
C GLY A 58 10.47 2.70 18.03
N ILE A 59 9.55 2.54 18.98
CA ILE A 59 8.49 3.53 19.25
C ILE A 59 8.99 4.78 20.02
N ARG A 60 10.19 4.71 20.59
CA ARG A 60 10.86 5.80 21.31
C ARG A 60 12.32 5.82 20.90
N LEU A 61 12.79 7.02 20.57
CA LEU A 61 14.19 7.25 20.21
C LEU A 61 15.07 7.22 21.46
N GLU A 62 16.39 7.09 21.25
CA GLU A 62 17.39 7.07 22.34
C GLU A 62 17.33 8.32 23.23
N ASN A 63 16.94 9.47 22.66
CA ASN A 63 16.75 10.72 23.40
C ASN A 63 15.45 10.79 24.23
N GLY A 64 14.70 9.68 24.31
CA GLY A 64 13.45 9.56 25.07
C GLY A 64 12.21 10.15 24.40
N LYS A 65 12.36 10.87 23.27
CA LYS A 65 11.24 11.38 22.48
C LYS A 65 10.48 10.25 21.79
N LYS A 66 9.20 10.49 21.49
CA LYS A 66 8.41 9.56 20.67
C LYS A 66 8.97 9.54 19.25
N ASN A 67 9.00 8.36 18.65
CA ASN A 67 9.26 8.25 17.22
C ASN A 67 8.03 8.80 16.45
N GLU A 68 8.23 9.83 15.63
CA GLU A 68 7.18 10.49 14.85
C GLU A 68 6.60 9.58 13.77
N SER A 69 7.39 8.63 13.28
CA SER A 69 6.97 7.66 12.26
C SER A 69 5.79 6.82 12.72
N VAL A 70 5.63 6.57 14.02
CA VAL A 70 4.49 5.82 14.57
C VAL A 70 3.18 6.56 14.29
N ALA A 71 3.13 7.88 14.55
CA ALA A 71 1.92 8.66 14.32
C ALA A 71 1.67 8.88 12.82
N LEU A 72 2.74 9.08 12.04
CA LEU A 72 2.65 9.21 10.59
C LEU A 72 2.14 7.93 9.94
N LEU A 73 2.60 6.76 10.37
CA LEU A 73 2.18 5.46 9.83
C LEU A 73 0.68 5.24 10.05
N VAL A 74 0.16 5.57 11.23
CA VAL A 74 -1.29 5.52 11.50
C VAL A 74 -2.06 6.43 10.55
N SER A 75 -1.55 7.63 10.28
CA SER A 75 -2.17 8.57 9.35
C SER A 75 -2.13 8.06 7.91
N VAL A 76 -0.98 7.55 7.45
CA VAL A 76 -0.80 7.00 6.10
C VAL A 76 -1.75 5.81 5.89
N ASN A 77 -1.78 4.86 6.84
CA ASN A 77 -2.67 3.70 6.76
C ASN A 77 -4.15 4.10 6.71
N LYS A 78 -4.54 5.14 7.46
CA LYS A 78 -5.90 5.70 7.38
C LYS A 78 -6.20 6.26 5.98
N GLN A 79 -5.26 7.03 5.39
CA GLN A 79 -5.44 7.58 4.05
C GLN A 79 -5.51 6.48 2.98
N MET A 80 -4.70 5.42 3.14
CA MET A 80 -4.76 4.25 2.25
C MET A 80 -6.13 3.57 2.31
N GLY A 81 -6.69 3.36 3.50
CA GLY A 81 -8.06 2.81 3.64
C GLY A 81 -9.11 3.68 2.95
N LEU A 82 -9.10 4.99 3.22
CA LEU A 82 -10.02 5.95 2.58
C LEU A 82 -9.87 5.98 1.06
N MET A 83 -8.68 5.70 0.55
CA MET A 83 -8.41 5.66 -0.88
C MET A 83 -9.00 4.41 -1.54
N LEU A 84 -8.87 3.25 -0.90
CA LEU A 84 -9.52 2.02 -1.37
C LEU A 84 -11.05 2.17 -1.37
N ASP A 85 -11.62 2.78 -0.32
CA ASP A 85 -13.05 3.06 -0.24
C ASP A 85 -13.53 3.95 -1.40
N LYS A 86 -12.77 5.01 -1.72
CA LYS A 86 -13.09 5.92 -2.84
C LYS A 86 -12.97 5.25 -4.21
N LEU A 87 -12.09 4.26 -4.34
CA LEU A 87 -11.96 3.43 -5.53
C LEU A 87 -12.99 2.28 -5.55
N ALA A 88 -13.85 2.17 -4.54
CA ALA A 88 -14.78 1.06 -4.36
C ALA A 88 -14.09 -0.31 -4.44
N ILE A 89 -12.88 -0.43 -3.89
CA ILE A 89 -12.13 -1.69 -3.83
C ILE A 89 -12.36 -2.31 -2.45
N THR A 90 -13.32 -3.23 -2.34
CA THR A 90 -13.63 -3.96 -1.10
C THR A 90 -13.26 -5.44 -1.18
N PRO A 91 -13.01 -6.13 -0.06
CA PRO A 91 -12.66 -7.55 -0.06
C PRO A 91 -13.69 -8.46 -0.75
N GLU A 92 -14.99 -8.10 -0.75
CA GLU A 92 -16.01 -8.92 -1.43
C GLU A 92 -15.83 -8.95 -2.95
N LEU A 93 -15.24 -7.90 -3.55
CA LEU A 93 -14.98 -7.80 -4.98
C LEU A 93 -13.71 -8.56 -5.41
N VAL A 94 -12.84 -8.92 -4.47
CA VAL A 94 -11.52 -9.55 -4.72
C VAL A 94 -11.61 -11.09 -4.73
N GLY A 95 -12.77 -11.66 -4.34
CA GLY A 95 -12.98 -13.11 -4.19
C GLY A 95 -12.87 -13.93 -5.47
N GLU A 96 -13.00 -13.33 -6.66
CA GLU A 96 -12.96 -14.05 -7.94
C GLU A 96 -11.61 -13.96 -8.67
N ALA A 97 -10.68 -13.11 -8.23
CA ALA A 97 -9.44 -12.80 -8.98
C ALA A 97 -8.16 -13.46 -8.43
N ASN A 98 -8.24 -14.26 -7.37
CA ASN A 98 -7.06 -14.75 -6.63
C ASN A 98 -6.82 -16.27 -6.67
N GLU A 99 -7.46 -17.02 -7.57
CA GLU A 99 -7.01 -18.38 -7.90
C GLU A 99 -5.80 -18.31 -8.83
N SER A 100 -4.60 -18.09 -8.27
CA SER A 100 -3.27 -18.53 -8.76
C SER A 100 -2.16 -17.71 -8.12
N ILE A 101 -1.71 -18.07 -6.92
CA ILE A 101 -0.38 -17.69 -6.45
C ILE A 101 0.44 -18.98 -6.38
N PRO A 102 1.43 -19.20 -7.27
CA PRO A 102 2.42 -20.25 -7.07
C PRO A 102 3.21 -19.92 -5.81
N GLU A 103 3.32 -20.91 -4.92
CA GLU A 103 4.15 -20.87 -3.72
C GLU A 103 5.60 -20.45 -4.08
N LEU A 104 6.16 -19.53 -3.30
CA LEU A 104 7.60 -19.22 -3.29
C LEU A 104 8.26 -19.90 -2.10
#